data_AF-A0A5R9ARF3-F1
#
_entry.id   AF-A0A5R9ARF3-F1
#
_cell.length_a   1.000
_cell.length_b   1.000
_cell.length_c   1.000
_cell.angle_alpha   90.00
_cell.angle_beta   90.00
_cell.angle_gamma   90.00
#
_symmetry.space_group_name_H-M   'P 1'
#
loop_
_entity.id
_entity.type
_entity.pdbx_description
1 polymer ?
#
loop_
_entity_poly.entity_id
_entity_poly.type
_entity_poly.pdbx_seq_one_letter_code
_entity_poly.pdbx_strand_id
1 'polypeptide(L)'
;MGKKLNVKDLLDSAILDNMDTQKEVKGLRDERELNIKQNDLKGKSLGNIESKESTVDSFPTSNLNMNERKKVTDFEMFLEQDRYTDKKEQFIFRLSKTCFEDYEKLASAYNYKLNKKVSRNDIMRKALELFHEKSVMELKDIIDKI
;
A
#
# COMPACT_ATOMS: atom_id res chain seq x y z
N MET A 1 -37.36 -11.97 27.34
CA MET A 1 -36.64 -13.24 27.52
C MET A 1 -35.40 -13.22 26.61
N GLY A 2 -34.21 -13.04 27.18
CA GLY A 2 -32.97 -13.02 26.40
C GLY A 2 -32.60 -14.44 25.96
N LYS A 3 -32.51 -14.69 24.66
CA LYS A 3 -32.01 -15.97 24.12
C LYS A 3 -30.53 -16.09 24.51
N LYS A 4 -30.19 -17.11 25.31
CA LYS A 4 -28.80 -17.50 25.56
C LYS A 4 -28.21 -18.01 24.25
N LEU A 5 -27.39 -17.19 23.60
CA LEU A 5 -26.61 -17.60 22.43
C LEU A 5 -25.58 -18.64 22.88
N ASN A 6 -25.65 -19.83 22.28
CA ASN A 6 -24.76 -20.93 22.61
C ASN A 6 -23.46 -20.77 21.81
N VAL A 7 -22.30 -21.02 22.43
CA VAL A 7 -20.98 -20.85 21.81
C VAL A 7 -20.85 -21.70 20.55
N LYS A 8 -21.54 -22.85 20.51
CA LYS A 8 -21.60 -23.72 19.35
C LYS A 8 -22.30 -23.07 18.15
N ASP A 9 -23.42 -22.38 18.38
CA ASP A 9 -24.16 -21.68 17.31
C ASP A 9 -23.32 -20.52 16.73
N LEU A 10 -22.49 -19.88 17.56
CA LEU A 10 -21.59 -18.80 17.12
C LEU A 10 -20.43 -19.32 16.25
N LEU A 11 -19.90 -20.50 16.59
CA LEU A 11 -18.87 -21.16 15.78
C LEU A 11 -19.44 -21.66 14.47
N ASP A 12 -20.64 -22.24 14.49
CA ASP A 12 -21.32 -22.71 13.29
C ASP A 12 -21.68 -21.55 12.35
N SER A 13 -22.11 -20.38 12.87
CA SER A 13 -22.31 -19.18 12.05
C SER A 13 -21.02 -18.64 11.44
N ALA A 14 -19.91 -18.64 12.21
CA ALA A 14 -18.63 -18.16 11.70
C ALA A 14 -18.05 -19.07 10.60
N ILE A 15 -18.30 -20.38 10.68
CA ILE A 15 -17.87 -21.34 9.65
C ILE A 15 -18.70 -21.16 8.38
N LEU A 16 -20.02 -20.96 8.50
CA LEU A 16 -20.92 -20.71 7.37
C LEU A 16 -20.56 -19.40 6.65
N ASP A 17 -20.35 -18.31 7.39
CA ASP A 17 -19.92 -17.01 6.82
C ASP A 17 -18.56 -17.12 6.11
N ASN A 18 -17.65 -17.96 6.61
CA ASN A 18 -16.35 -18.20 5.99
C ASN A 18 -16.47 -19.05 4.70
N MET A 19 -17.47 -19.92 4.59
CA MET A 19 -17.74 -20.66 3.35
C MET A 19 -18.30 -19.77 2.24
N ASP A 20 -19.17 -18.82 2.57
CA ASP A 20 -19.76 -17.90 1.59
C ASP A 20 -18.72 -16.90 1.06
N THR A 21 -17.85 -16.40 1.93
CA THR A 21 -16.70 -15.57 1.51
C THR A 21 -15.70 -16.33 0.63
N GLN A 22 -15.47 -17.63 0.87
CA GLN A 22 -14.63 -18.45 -0.01
C GLN A 22 -15.25 -18.65 -1.40
N LYS A 23 -16.57 -18.81 -1.50
CA LYS A 23 -17.26 -18.93 -2.79
C LYS A 23 -17.19 -17.62 -3.58
N GLU A 24 -17.37 -16.48 -2.91
CA GLU A 24 -17.26 -15.17 -3.53
C GLU A 24 -15.83 -14.90 -4.05
N VAL A 25 -14.81 -15.22 -3.26
CA VAL A 25 -13.39 -15.12 -3.68
C VAL A 25 -13.08 -16.04 -4.86
N LYS A 26 -13.68 -17.23 -4.91
CA LYS A 26 -13.50 -18.16 -6.04
C LYS A 26 -14.13 -17.63 -7.32
N GLY A 27 -15.35 -17.08 -7.25
CA GLY A 27 -16.00 -16.41 -8.39
C GLY A 27 -15.16 -15.26 -8.95
N LEU A 28 -14.60 -14.42 -8.07
CA LEU A 28 -13.71 -13.32 -8.46
C LEU A 28 -12.39 -13.79 -9.09
N ARG A 29 -11.89 -14.98 -8.74
CA ARG A 29 -10.72 -15.58 -9.40
C ARG A 29 -11.05 -16.11 -10.78
N ASP A 30 -12.19 -16.79 -10.92
CA ASP A 30 -12.64 -17.36 -12.20
C ASP A 30 -12.95 -16.25 -13.23
N GLU A 31 -13.52 -15.12 -12.80
CA GLU A 31 -13.71 -13.92 -13.66
C GLU A 31 -12.39 -13.31 -14.15
N ARG A 32 -11.32 -13.36 -13.33
CA ARG A 32 -9.98 -12.89 -13.72
C ARG A 32 -9.34 -13.81 -14.75
N GLU A 33 -9.47 -15.13 -14.58
CA GLU A 33 -8.91 -16.11 -15.54
C GLU A 33 -9.60 -16.05 -16.92
N LEU A 34 -10.91 -15.77 -16.96
CA LEU A 34 -11.65 -15.59 -18.21
C LEU A 34 -11.22 -14.33 -18.97
N ASN A 35 -10.93 -13.23 -18.25
CA ASN A 35 -10.42 -12.00 -18.86
C ASN A 35 -8.98 -12.15 -19.42
N ILE A 36 -8.14 -12.97 -18.78
CA ILE A 36 -6.79 -13.25 -19.28
C ILE A 36 -6.85 -14.01 -20.61
N LYS A 37 -7.71 -15.03 -20.72
CA LYS A 37 -7.85 -15.83 -21.95
C LYS A 37 -8.43 -15.06 -23.14
N GLN A 38 -9.24 -14.02 -22.93
CA GLN A 38 -9.73 -13.16 -24.02
C GLN A 38 -8.66 -12.23 -24.59
N ASN A 39 -7.67 -11.82 -23.80
CA ASN A 39 -6.60 -10.93 -24.25
C ASN A 39 -5.50 -11.68 -25.04
N ASP A 40 -5.28 -12.97 -24.77
CA ASP A 40 -4.26 -13.78 -25.46
C ASP A 40 -4.62 -14.18 -26.91
N LEU A 41 -5.90 -14.08 -27.31
CA LEU A 41 -6.37 -14.46 -28.64
C LEU A 41 -6.19 -13.37 -29.72
N LYS A 42 -5.74 -12.15 -29.35
CA LYS A 42 -5.69 -11.00 -30.28
C LYS A 42 -4.30 -10.49 -30.65
N GLY A 43 -3.21 -11.12 -30.20
CA GLY A 43 -1.85 -10.62 -30.40
C GLY A 43 -0.88 -11.65 -30.96
N LYS A 44 -0.99 -11.99 -32.25
CA LYS A 44 0.12 -12.63 -32.99
C LYS A 44 0.58 -11.71 -34.13
N SER A 45 1.72 -11.05 -33.93
CA SER A 45 2.74 -10.87 -34.98
C SER A 45 4.10 -10.53 -34.35
N LEU A 46 5.16 -11.07 -34.94
CA LEU A 46 6.56 -11.10 -34.52
C LEU A 46 7.28 -9.74 -34.54
N GLY A 47 8.35 -9.61 -33.73
CA GLY A 47 9.52 -8.79 -34.10
C GLY A 47 10.41 -8.30 -32.96
N ASN A 48 11.48 -9.05 -32.66
CA ASN A 48 12.83 -8.68 -32.15
C ASN A 48 13.08 -7.67 -31.00
N ILE A 49 13.77 -8.21 -29.97
CA ILE A 49 15.02 -7.78 -29.30
C ILE A 49 15.09 -6.39 -28.62
N GLU A 50 15.53 -6.46 -27.34
CA GLU A 50 16.02 -5.39 -26.44
C GLU A 50 14.97 -4.35 -26.02
N SER A 51 14.58 -4.23 -24.76
CA SER A 51 15.38 -4.17 -23.54
C SER A 51 14.44 -4.41 -22.35
N LYS A 52 14.96 -4.86 -21.21
CA LYS A 52 14.18 -4.98 -19.96
C LYS A 52 13.80 -3.58 -19.46
N GLU A 53 12.79 -2.96 -20.06
CA GLU A 53 12.00 -1.97 -19.35
C GLU A 53 11.25 -2.72 -18.25
N SER A 54 11.52 -2.34 -17.01
CA SER A 54 10.64 -2.63 -15.90
C SER A 54 9.22 -2.32 -16.35
N THR A 55 8.35 -3.32 -16.37
CA THR A 55 6.91 -3.11 -16.50
C THR A 55 6.48 -2.22 -15.35
N VAL A 56 6.50 -0.91 -15.57
CA VAL A 56 5.72 0.05 -14.82
C VAL A 56 4.30 -0.34 -15.15
N ASP A 57 3.73 -1.18 -14.30
CA ASP A 57 2.32 -1.53 -14.30
C ASP A 57 1.59 -0.22 -13.97
N SER A 58 1.47 0.62 -15.00
CA SER A 58 0.96 1.97 -14.90
C SER A 58 -0.52 1.83 -14.61
N PHE A 59 -0.88 2.00 -13.34
CA PHE A 59 -2.27 2.01 -12.91
C PHE A 59 -3.06 2.95 -13.80
N PRO A 60 -4.33 2.62 -14.12
CA PRO A 60 -5.21 3.50 -14.86
C PRO A 60 -5.48 4.74 -14.02
N THR A 61 -4.59 5.72 -14.15
CA THR A 61 -4.72 7.08 -13.61
C THR A 61 -5.64 7.92 -14.50
N SER A 62 -6.40 7.28 -15.40
CA SER A 62 -7.32 7.89 -16.38
C SER A 62 -8.29 8.89 -15.74
N ASN A 63 -8.68 8.67 -14.49
CA ASN A 63 -9.57 9.55 -13.74
C ASN A 63 -8.88 10.68 -12.97
N LEU A 64 -7.54 10.73 -12.95
CA LEU A 64 -6.75 11.73 -12.24
C LEU A 64 -6.32 12.87 -13.16
N ASN A 65 -6.43 14.10 -12.67
CA ASN A 65 -5.84 15.26 -13.30
C ASN A 65 -4.30 15.22 -13.18
N MET A 66 -3.59 15.97 -14.03
CA MET A 66 -2.13 16.01 -14.10
C MET A 66 -1.48 16.28 -12.73
N ASN A 67 -2.05 17.19 -11.94
CA ASN A 67 -1.54 17.50 -10.60
C ASN A 67 -1.70 16.33 -9.62
N GLU A 68 -2.79 15.58 -9.71
CA GLU A 68 -3.04 14.42 -8.83
C GLU A 68 -2.11 13.27 -9.19
N ARG A 69 -1.92 13.02 -10.50
CA ARG A 69 -0.92 12.06 -10.98
C ARG A 69 0.47 12.40 -10.48
N LYS A 70 0.87 13.67 -10.60
CA LYS A 70 2.16 14.15 -10.09
C LYS A 70 2.31 13.86 -8.59
N LYS A 71 1.29 14.15 -7.77
CA LYS A 71 1.34 13.87 -6.32
C LYS A 71 1.51 12.39 -6.01
N VAL A 72 0.85 11.50 -6.77
CA VAL A 72 1.01 10.06 -6.62
C VAL A 72 2.44 9.68 -6.97
N THR A 73 2.96 10.09 -8.12
CA THR A 73 4.33 9.80 -8.54
C THR A 73 5.38 10.34 -7.55
N ASP A 74 5.22 11.57 -7.08
CA ASP A 74 6.11 12.18 -6.08
C ASP A 74 6.12 11.36 -4.77
N PHE A 75 4.95 10.84 -4.37
CA PHE A 75 4.83 9.97 -3.21
C PHE A 75 5.47 8.59 -3.42
N GLU A 76 5.34 8.00 -4.62
CA GLU A 76 6.04 6.76 -4.95
C GLU A 76 7.55 6.93 -4.90
N MET A 77 8.08 7.99 -5.53
CA MET A 77 9.51 8.32 -5.48
C MET A 77 9.99 8.54 -4.04
N PHE A 78 9.19 9.22 -3.23
CA PHE A 78 9.50 9.44 -1.81
C PHE A 78 9.61 8.13 -1.02
N LEU A 79 8.76 7.14 -1.30
CA LEU A 79 8.79 5.84 -0.62
C LEU A 79 9.97 4.97 -1.06
N GLU A 80 10.39 5.09 -2.32
CA GLU A 80 11.52 4.34 -2.89
C GLU A 80 12.89 4.91 -2.46
N GLN A 81 12.94 6.15 -1.99
CA GLN A 81 14.20 6.79 -1.59
C GLN A 81 14.69 6.33 -0.21
N ASP A 82 15.73 5.53 -0.15
CA ASP A 82 16.46 5.18 1.08
C ASP A 82 17.51 6.25 1.44
N ARG A 83 17.26 7.01 2.53
CA ARG A 83 18.18 8.06 3.01
C ARG A 83 19.26 7.54 3.96
N TYR A 84 18.99 6.42 4.62
CA TYR A 84 19.87 5.81 5.62
C TYR A 84 20.02 4.31 5.33
N THR A 85 21.26 3.81 5.44
CA THR A 85 21.62 2.40 5.19
C THR A 85 22.04 1.66 6.46
N ASP A 86 22.00 2.35 7.60
CA ASP A 86 22.37 1.82 8.90
C ASP A 86 21.27 0.93 9.49
N LYS A 87 21.55 0.40 10.68
CA LYS A 87 20.65 -0.53 11.36
C LYS A 87 19.41 0.21 11.85
N LYS A 88 18.24 -0.38 11.60
CA LYS A 88 16.96 0.13 12.10
C LYS A 88 16.85 -0.08 13.61
N GLU A 89 16.63 1.01 14.33
CA GLU A 89 16.30 0.99 15.76
C GLU A 89 14.79 1.04 16.01
N GLN A 90 14.33 0.37 17.08
CA GLN A 90 12.93 0.34 17.46
C GLN A 90 12.65 1.38 18.54
N PHE A 91 11.60 2.17 18.35
CA PHE A 91 11.12 3.10 19.36
C PHE A 91 9.59 3.15 19.35
N ILE A 92 9.01 3.55 20.47
CA ILE A 92 7.57 3.71 20.64
C ILE A 92 7.28 5.19 20.82
N PHE A 93 6.31 5.70 20.07
CA PHE A 93 5.83 7.07 20.22
C PHE A 93 4.30 7.11 20.15
N ARG A 94 3.73 8.23 20.59
CA ARG A 94 2.28 8.46 20.57
C ARG A 94 1.96 9.49 19.49
N LEU A 95 0.88 9.24 18.76
CA LEU A 95 0.28 10.17 17.81
C LEU A 95 -1.15 10.48 18.22
N SER A 96 -1.69 11.59 17.71
CA SER A 96 -3.12 11.81 17.75
C SER A 96 -3.84 10.70 16.99
N LYS A 97 -5.05 10.33 17.46
CA LYS A 97 -5.86 9.27 16.85
C LYS A 97 -6.09 9.52 15.36
N THR A 98 -6.48 10.74 15.00
CA THR A 98 -6.72 11.13 13.60
C THR A 98 -5.47 10.94 12.73
N CYS A 99 -4.31 11.40 13.20
CA CYS A 99 -3.05 11.25 12.48
C CYS A 99 -2.70 9.78 12.26
N PHE A 100 -2.84 8.94 13.29
CA PHE A 100 -2.62 7.50 13.18
C PHE A 100 -3.56 6.85 12.15
N GLU A 101 -4.86 7.15 12.21
CA GLU A 101 -5.85 6.60 11.29
C GLU A 101 -5.63 7.03 9.84
N ASP A 102 -5.21 8.27 9.61
CA ASP A 102 -4.94 8.77 8.26
C ASP A 102 -3.76 8.06 7.61
N TYR A 103 -2.68 7.81 8.36
CA TYR A 103 -1.55 7.01 7.87
C TYR A 103 -1.93 5.54 7.61
N GLU A 104 -2.77 4.95 8.47
CA GLU A 104 -3.25 3.58 8.28
C GLU A 104 -4.10 3.46 7.00
N LYS A 105 -5.02 4.42 6.79
CA LYS A 105 -5.85 4.49 5.58
C LYS A 105 -5.00 4.72 4.33
N LEU A 106 -4.00 5.60 4.39
CA LEU A 106 -3.09 5.86 3.28
C LEU A 106 -2.31 4.61 2.90
N ALA A 107 -1.70 3.92 3.88
CA ALA A 107 -0.97 2.68 3.64
C ALA A 107 -1.88 1.61 3.02
N SER A 108 -3.09 1.44 3.57
CA SER A 108 -4.08 0.47 3.08
C SER A 108 -4.52 0.79 1.64
N ALA A 109 -4.84 2.06 1.35
CA ALA A 109 -5.24 2.51 0.02
C ALA A 109 -4.11 2.34 -0.99
N TYR A 110 -2.87 2.70 -0.61
CA TYR A 110 -1.69 2.52 -1.44
C TYR A 110 -1.48 1.04 -1.78
N ASN A 111 -1.53 0.15 -0.79
CA ASN A 111 -1.34 -1.27 -1.02
C ASN A 111 -2.42 -1.89 -1.91
N TYR A 112 -3.69 -1.54 -1.66
CA TYR A 112 -4.82 -2.09 -2.41
C TYR A 112 -4.90 -1.53 -3.83
N LYS A 113 -4.71 -0.21 -3.98
CA LYS A 113 -4.90 0.47 -5.27
C LYS A 113 -3.67 0.41 -6.16
N LEU A 114 -2.47 0.40 -5.58
CA LEU A 114 -1.20 0.44 -6.31
C LEU A 114 -0.42 -0.88 -6.24
N ASN A 115 -1.02 -1.95 -5.69
CA ASN A 115 -0.44 -3.31 -5.61
C ASN A 115 1.01 -3.34 -5.07
N LYS A 116 1.38 -2.35 -4.25
CA LYS A 116 2.68 -2.23 -3.59
C LYS A 116 2.55 -2.66 -2.12
N LYS A 117 3.67 -2.93 -1.46
CA LYS A 117 3.69 -3.31 -0.04
C LYS A 117 4.35 -2.21 0.78
N VAL A 118 3.54 -1.42 1.46
CA VAL A 118 3.97 -0.31 2.32
C VAL A 118 3.22 -0.37 3.63
N SER A 119 3.93 -0.27 4.75
CA SER A 119 3.32 -0.11 6.07
C SER A 119 3.24 1.37 6.46
N ARG A 120 2.36 1.71 7.40
CA ARG A 120 2.34 3.05 8.03
C ARG A 120 3.72 3.45 8.58
N ASN A 121 4.46 2.47 9.12
CA ASN A 121 5.76 2.69 9.71
C ASN A 121 6.79 3.07 8.64
N ASP A 122 6.65 2.55 7.43
CA ASP A 122 7.52 2.95 6.32
C ASP A 122 7.28 4.39 5.93
N ILE A 123 6.02 4.81 5.80
CA ILE A 123 5.66 6.21 5.51
C ILE A 123 6.18 7.13 6.62
N MET A 124 5.92 6.81 7.88
CA MET A 124 6.36 7.61 9.02
C MET A 124 7.88 7.70 9.11
N ARG A 125 8.59 6.60 8.87
CA ARG A 125 10.05 6.58 8.87
C ARG A 125 10.61 7.52 7.79
N LYS A 126 10.13 7.42 6.55
CA LYS A 126 10.55 8.30 5.45
C LYS A 126 10.30 9.78 5.77
N ALA A 127 9.19 10.09 6.43
CA ALA A 127 8.86 11.46 6.82
C ALA A 127 9.82 11.99 7.90
N LEU A 128 10.15 11.17 8.90
CA LEU A 128 11.12 11.52 9.93
C LEU A 128 12.54 11.67 9.38
N GLU A 129 12.95 10.78 8.47
CA GLU A 129 14.24 10.86 7.78
C GLU A 129 14.36 12.16 6.96
N LEU A 130 13.29 12.53 6.25
CA LEU A 130 13.25 13.78 5.49
C LEU A 130 13.35 15.02 6.40
N PHE A 131 12.64 15.02 7.53
CA PHE A 131 12.74 16.11 8.51
C PHE A 131 14.13 16.17 9.15
N HIS A 132 14.74 15.02 9.41
CA HIS A 132 16.07 14.94 9.98
C HIS A 132 17.11 15.59 9.06
N GLU A 133 17.12 15.18 7.78
CA GLU A 133 18.04 15.73 6.78
C GLU A 133 17.87 17.24 6.57
N LYS A 134 16.61 17.72 6.52
CA LYS A 134 16.33 19.12 6.22
C LYS A 134 16.45 20.08 7.39
N SER A 135 16.26 19.60 8.62
CA SER A 135 16.03 20.50 9.75
C SER A 135 16.79 20.12 11.00
N VAL A 136 16.88 18.82 11.33
CA VAL A 136 17.50 18.42 12.60
C VAL A 136 18.99 18.74 12.62
N MET A 137 19.71 18.50 11.52
CA MET A 137 21.15 18.79 11.46
C MET A 137 21.42 20.29 11.64
N GLU A 138 20.70 21.13 10.88
CA GLU A 138 20.86 22.59 10.95
C GLU A 138 20.46 23.15 12.33
N LEU A 139 19.33 22.71 12.87
CA LEU A 139 18.86 23.16 14.18
C LEU A 139 19.81 22.74 15.30
N LYS A 140 20.38 21.53 15.21
CA LYS A 140 21.37 21.07 16.18
C LYS A 140 22.59 22.00 16.18
N ASP A 141 23.14 22.33 15.02
CA ASP A 141 24.28 23.24 14.90
C ASP A 141 23.98 24.66 15.41
N ILE A 142 22.74 25.12 15.29
CA ILE A 142 22.31 26.42 15.83
C ILE A 142 22.17 26.35 17.35
N ILE A 143 21.54 25.30 17.88
CA ILE A 143 21.31 25.13 19.32
C ILE A 143 22.63 24.91 20.06
N ASP A 144 23.58 24.16 19.50
CA ASP A 144 24.89 23.91 20.11
C ASP A 144 25.73 25.20 20.26
N LYS A 145 25.35 26.30 19.60
CA LYS A 145 25.98 27.62 19.75
C LYS A 145 25.39 28.46 20.89
N ILE A 146 24.23 28.08 21.43
CA ILE A 146 23.53 28.78 22.52
C ILE A 146 24.08 28.27 23.85
#